data_AF-A0A0G0IC32-F1
#
_entry.id   AF-A0A0G0IC32-F1
#
_cell.length_a   1.000
_cell.length_b   1.000
_cell.length_c   1.000
_cell.angle_alpha   90.00
_cell.angle_beta   90.00
_cell.angle_gamma   90.00
#
_symmetry.space_group_name_H-M   'P 1'
#
loop_
_entity.id
_entity.type
_entity.pdbx_description
1 polymer ?
#
loop_
_entity_poly.entity_id
_entity_poly.type
_entity_poly.pdbx_seq_one_letter_code
_entity_poly.pdbx_strand_id
1 'polypeptide(L)'
;MFNDAETAVIVEKVKEYSNKGDTIFAFGTHPHIYYLTETMPPGNVFTFQFPWFMKVAEQTILTGIVNSPPKVVIRDLNAEVGGYSLAEYMQDIDQYIVENYVLVDYENNIEVLVKI
;
A
#
# COMPACT_ATOMS: atom_id res chain seq x y z
N MET A 1 -10.44 -1.45 -14.31
CA MET A 1 -11.67 -0.59 -14.26
C MET A 1 -12.00 -0.51 -12.78
N PHE A 2 -12.44 0.60 -12.19
CA PHE A 2 -12.64 0.71 -10.72
C PHE A 2 -13.55 -0.37 -10.05
N ASN A 3 -14.11 -1.31 -10.82
CA ASN A 3 -15.02 -2.35 -10.41
C ASN A 3 -14.68 -3.71 -11.06
N ASP A 4 -13.38 -4.02 -11.24
CA ASP A 4 -12.95 -5.37 -11.64
C ASP A 4 -12.90 -6.34 -10.45
N ALA A 5 -12.95 -7.64 -10.75
CA ALA A 5 -13.06 -8.69 -9.74
C ALA A 5 -11.86 -8.71 -8.78
N GLU A 6 -10.67 -8.39 -9.28
CA GLU A 6 -9.44 -8.31 -8.49
C GLU A 6 -9.54 -7.21 -7.43
N THR A 7 -9.95 -6.01 -7.85
CA THR A 7 -10.17 -4.88 -6.92
C THR A 7 -11.20 -5.25 -5.84
N ALA A 8 -12.28 -5.93 -6.21
CA ALA A 8 -13.33 -6.33 -5.26
C ALA A 8 -12.79 -7.28 -4.18
N VAL A 9 -11.96 -8.26 -4.55
CA VAL A 9 -11.34 -9.19 -3.59
C VAL A 9 -10.44 -8.44 -2.62
N ILE A 10 -9.56 -7.57 -3.12
CA ILE A 10 -8.65 -6.79 -2.27
C ILE A 10 -9.43 -5.88 -1.32
N VAL A 11 -10.49 -5.23 -1.78
CA VAL A 11 -11.34 -4.37 -0.93
C VAL A 11 -11.95 -5.16 0.23
N GLU A 12 -12.45 -6.37 -0.02
CA GLU A 12 -12.99 -7.21 1.05
C GLU A 12 -11.91 -7.63 2.04
N LYS A 13 -10.72 -8.02 1.56
CA LYS A 13 -9.58 -8.31 2.44
C LYS A 13 -9.17 -7.13 3.30
N VAL A 14 -9.13 -5.92 2.75
CA VAL A 14 -8.84 -4.73 3.54
C VAL A 14 -9.88 -4.51 4.63
N LYS A 15 -11.17 -4.70 4.33
CA LYS A 15 -12.25 -4.57 5.31
C LYS A 15 -12.22 -5.66 6.39
N GLU A 16 -11.65 -6.84 6.11
CA GLU A 16 -11.44 -7.88 7.12
C GLU A 16 -10.42 -7.43 8.19
N TYR A 17 -9.40 -6.65 7.79
CA TYR A 17 -8.28 -6.27 8.66
C TYR A 17 -8.26 -4.77 9.07
N SER A 18 -9.21 -3.97 8.58
CA SER A 18 -9.29 -2.54 8.88
C SER A 18 -10.73 -2.03 8.95
N ASN A 19 -10.92 -0.90 9.63
CA ASN A 19 -12.20 -0.20 9.73
C ASN A 19 -12.15 1.13 8.98
N LYS A 20 -13.32 1.71 8.75
CA LYS A 20 -13.45 3.06 8.21
C LYS A 20 -12.64 4.06 9.04
N GLY A 21 -11.90 4.92 8.38
CA GLY A 21 -11.02 5.92 8.97
C GLY A 21 -9.65 5.38 9.42
N ASP A 22 -9.43 4.06 9.42
CA ASP A 22 -8.11 3.51 9.70
C ASP A 22 -7.11 3.90 8.60
N THR A 23 -5.84 3.98 8.99
CA THR A 23 -4.73 4.13 8.04
C THR A 23 -4.39 2.79 7.43
N ILE A 24 -4.32 2.72 6.10
CA ILE A 24 -3.76 1.59 5.36
C ILE A 24 -2.67 2.09 4.42
N PHE A 25 -1.91 1.18 3.82
CA PHE A 25 -0.94 1.56 2.79
C PHE A 25 -1.03 0.65 1.56
N ALA A 26 -1.38 1.25 0.43
CA ALA A 26 -1.36 0.62 -0.89
C ALA A 26 0.03 0.80 -1.52
N PHE A 27 0.91 -0.19 -1.40
CA PHE A 27 2.26 -0.25 -1.99
C PHE A 27 2.19 -0.89 -3.37
N GLY A 28 2.58 -0.16 -4.42
CA GLY A 28 2.59 -0.69 -5.79
C GLY A 28 1.20 -1.05 -6.31
N THR A 29 0.13 -0.66 -5.62
CA THR A 29 -1.23 -1.11 -5.92
C THR A 29 -2.16 0.06 -6.25
N HIS A 30 -3.45 -0.27 -6.37
CA HIS A 30 -4.50 0.62 -6.83
C HIS A 30 -4.85 1.71 -5.78
N PRO A 31 -4.65 3.01 -6.08
CA PRO A 31 -4.90 4.09 -5.12
C PRO A 31 -6.38 4.28 -4.76
N HIS A 32 -7.30 3.78 -5.59
CA HIS A 32 -8.72 3.90 -5.33
C HIS A 32 -9.22 3.00 -4.18
N ILE A 33 -8.38 2.08 -3.69
CA ILE A 33 -8.70 1.27 -2.50
C ILE A 33 -9.05 2.16 -1.30
N TYR A 34 -8.33 3.27 -1.08
CA TYR A 34 -8.63 4.20 0.03
C TYR A 34 -10.08 4.69 -0.01
N TYR A 35 -10.56 5.05 -1.20
CA TYR A 35 -11.93 5.50 -1.39
C TYR A 35 -12.93 4.36 -1.17
N LEU A 36 -12.67 3.17 -1.72
CA LEU A 36 -13.58 2.02 -1.65
C LEU A 36 -13.69 1.41 -0.26
N THR A 37 -12.66 1.56 0.59
CA THR A 37 -12.64 1.05 1.96
C THR A 37 -12.89 2.13 3.01
N GLU A 38 -13.07 3.39 2.58
CA GLU A 38 -13.20 4.56 3.46
C GLU A 38 -12.04 4.68 4.46
N THR A 39 -10.81 4.43 3.98
CA THR A 39 -9.56 4.47 4.76
C THR A 39 -8.65 5.61 4.31
N MET A 40 -7.59 5.85 5.07
CA MET A 40 -6.67 6.96 4.82
C MET A 40 -5.24 6.48 4.49
N PRO A 41 -4.51 7.18 3.60
CA PRO A 41 -3.10 6.90 3.37
C PRO A 41 -2.23 7.34 4.57
N PRO A 42 -1.01 6.80 4.70
CA PRO A 42 -0.13 7.14 5.81
C PRO A 42 0.25 8.61 5.82
N GLY A 43 0.30 9.20 7.01
CA GLY A 43 0.60 10.63 7.18
C GLY A 43 -0.43 11.59 6.58
N ASN A 44 -1.61 11.10 6.13
CA ASN A 44 -2.59 11.87 5.36
C ASN A 44 -2.01 12.47 4.07
N VAL A 45 -0.96 11.86 3.51
CA VAL A 45 -0.34 12.27 2.26
C VAL A 45 -0.74 11.28 1.17
N PHE A 46 -1.42 11.77 0.15
CA PHE A 46 -1.72 11.01 -1.06
C PHE A 46 -0.77 11.39 -2.19
N THR A 47 -0.09 10.40 -2.75
CA THR A 47 0.76 10.54 -3.93
C THR A 47 0.53 9.36 -4.85
N PHE A 48 0.47 9.62 -6.15
CA PHE A 48 0.56 8.55 -7.13
C PHE A 48 1.98 7.99 -7.13
N GLN A 49 2.11 6.69 -6.95
CA GLN A 49 3.40 6.00 -6.89
C GLN A 49 3.97 5.84 -8.30
N PHE A 50 4.43 6.94 -8.87
CA PHE A 50 5.26 6.94 -10.07
C PHE A 50 6.74 6.93 -9.65
N PRO A 51 7.63 6.23 -10.37
CA PRO A 51 9.04 6.07 -9.96
C PRO A 51 9.73 7.40 -9.59
N TRP A 52 9.64 8.41 -10.47
CA TRP A 52 10.25 9.73 -10.26
C TRP A 52 9.64 10.49 -9.10
N PHE A 53 8.36 10.27 -8.81
CA PHE A 53 7.68 10.89 -7.67
C PHE A 53 8.11 10.23 -6.38
N MET A 54 8.20 8.90 -6.37
CA MET A 54 8.62 8.14 -5.20
C MET A 54 10.06 8.45 -4.80
N LYS A 55 10.95 8.71 -5.76
CA LYS A 55 12.31 9.22 -5.46
C LYS A 55 12.33 10.49 -4.58
N VAL A 56 11.28 11.32 -4.65
CA VAL A 56 11.17 12.56 -3.85
C VAL A 56 10.26 12.35 -2.64
N ALA A 57 9.18 11.59 -2.80
CA ALA A 57 8.12 11.45 -1.81
C ALA A 57 8.36 10.34 -0.78
N GLU A 58 9.24 9.37 -1.06
CA GLU A 58 9.48 8.18 -0.24
C GLU A 58 9.71 8.54 1.22
N GLN A 59 10.64 9.46 1.53
CA GLN A 59 10.95 9.82 2.91
C GLN A 59 9.76 10.42 3.67
N THR A 60 8.94 11.22 2.99
CA THR A 60 7.72 11.80 3.58
C THR A 60 6.70 10.71 3.88
N ILE A 61 6.52 9.76 2.95
CA ILE A 61 5.59 8.64 3.11
C ILE A 61 6.09 7.68 4.20
N LEU A 62 7.38 7.33 4.19
CA LEU A 62 8.01 6.51 5.22
C LEU A 62 7.85 7.15 6.61
N THR A 63 8.09 8.46 6.72
CA THR A 63 7.86 9.19 7.98
C THR A 63 6.39 9.08 8.42
N GLY A 64 5.45 9.18 7.49
CA GLY A 64 4.02 8.95 7.74
C GLY A 64 3.72 7.54 8.24
N ILE A 65 4.33 6.53 7.62
CA ILE A 65 4.22 5.11 7.99
C ILE A 65 4.81 4.88 9.39
N VAL A 66 5.98 5.41 9.69
CA VAL A 66 6.63 5.20 10.99
C VAL A 66 5.84 5.88 12.12
N ASN A 67 5.40 7.11 11.92
CA ASN A 67 4.70 7.90 12.94
C ASN A 67 3.26 7.45 13.18
N SER A 68 2.57 7.00 12.13
CA SER A 68 1.21 6.47 12.20
C SER A 68 1.13 5.17 11.38
N PRO A 69 1.62 4.06 11.95
CA PRO A 69 1.70 2.78 11.26
C PRO A 69 0.37 2.33 10.67
N PRO A 70 0.32 2.05 9.35
CA PRO A 70 -0.86 1.49 8.73
C PRO A 70 -1.27 0.19 9.42
N LYS A 71 -2.57 -0.03 9.61
CA LYS A 71 -3.06 -1.31 10.13
C LYS A 71 -2.85 -2.44 9.14
N VAL A 72 -3.02 -2.12 7.85
CA VAL A 72 -2.93 -3.07 6.74
C VAL A 72 -2.05 -2.46 5.67
N VAL A 73 -1.20 -3.30 5.09
CA VAL A 73 -0.41 -2.98 3.92
C VAL A 73 -0.82 -3.93 2.81
N ILE A 74 -1.05 -3.37 1.63
CA ILE A 74 -1.40 -4.10 0.42
C ILE A 74 -0.26 -3.89 -0.56
N ARG A 75 0.50 -4.93 -0.87
CA ARG A 75 1.77 -4.80 -1.57
C ARG A 75 1.81 -5.63 -2.85
N ASP A 76 2.09 -4.97 -3.97
CA ASP A 76 2.51 -5.62 -5.21
C ASP A 76 3.95 -5.26 -5.52
N LEU A 77 4.85 -6.25 -5.42
CA LEU A 77 6.28 -6.10 -5.69
C LEU A 77 6.61 -6.15 -7.19
N ASN A 78 5.68 -6.64 -8.02
CA ASN A 78 5.84 -6.70 -9.47
C ASN A 78 5.31 -5.44 -10.18
N ALA A 79 4.75 -4.50 -9.41
CA ALA A 79 4.18 -3.28 -9.95
C ALA A 79 5.21 -2.44 -10.70
N GLU A 80 4.89 -2.09 -11.94
CA GLU A 80 5.76 -1.31 -12.81
C GLU A 80 5.02 -0.13 -13.47
N VAL A 81 5.76 0.94 -13.75
CA VAL A 81 5.29 2.06 -14.56
C VAL A 81 6.30 2.34 -15.65
N GLY A 82 5.90 2.12 -16.90
CA GLY A 82 6.78 2.38 -18.06
C GLY A 82 8.03 1.50 -18.07
N GLY A 83 7.93 0.27 -17.54
CA GLY A 83 9.05 -0.68 -17.42
C GLY A 83 9.97 -0.45 -16.23
N TYR A 84 9.63 0.47 -15.32
CA TYR A 84 10.38 0.71 -14.08
C TYR A 84 9.63 0.08 -12.91
N SER A 85 10.29 -0.79 -12.15
CA SER A 85 9.75 -1.39 -10.93
C SER A 85 9.51 -0.31 -9.88
N LEU A 86 8.35 -0.31 -9.25
CA LEU A 86 8.05 0.63 -8.16
C LEU A 86 8.80 0.28 -6.87
N ALA A 87 9.03 -1.01 -6.61
CA ALA A 87 9.75 -1.46 -5.42
C ALA A 87 11.19 -0.92 -5.39
N GLU A 88 11.84 -0.79 -6.55
CA GLU A 88 13.18 -0.21 -6.66
C GLU A 88 13.25 1.28 -6.26
N TYR A 89 12.12 1.99 -6.27
CA TYR A 89 12.02 3.42 -5.92
C TYR A 89 11.38 3.65 -4.55
N MET A 90 11.08 2.58 -3.82
CA MET A 90 10.46 2.59 -2.50
C MET A 90 11.19 1.62 -1.54
N GLN A 91 12.52 1.51 -1.68
CA GLN A 91 13.34 0.52 -0.99
C GLN A 91 13.29 0.68 0.54
N ASP A 92 13.31 1.91 1.05
CA ASP A 92 13.30 2.15 2.50
C ASP A 92 11.92 1.81 3.08
N ILE A 93 10.86 2.10 2.32
CA ILE A 93 9.50 1.70 2.68
C ILE A 93 9.40 0.17 2.65
N ASP A 94 9.86 -0.49 1.59
CA ASP A 94 9.80 -1.94 1.47
C ASP A 94 10.53 -2.64 2.62
N GLN A 95 11.74 -2.18 2.93
CA GLN A 95 12.51 -2.68 4.06
C GLN A 95 11.74 -2.52 5.38
N TYR A 96 11.17 -1.35 5.64
CA TYR A 96 10.38 -1.12 6.85
C TYR A 96 9.18 -2.08 6.94
N ILE A 97 8.48 -2.31 5.83
CA ILE A 97 7.34 -3.22 5.78
C ILE A 97 7.79 -4.65 6.10
N VAL A 98 8.87 -5.13 5.48
CA VAL A 98 9.42 -6.48 5.72
C VAL A 98 9.79 -6.69 7.19
N GLU A 99 10.33 -5.67 7.85
CA GLU A 99 10.77 -5.76 9.25
C GLU A 99 9.61 -5.71 10.26
N ASN A 100 8.48 -5.10 9.91
CA ASN A 100 7.42 -4.73 10.86
C ASN A 100 6.04 -5.35 10.57
N TYR A 101 5.88 -6.02 9.44
CA TYR A 101 4.61 -6.60 9.01
C TYR A 101 4.76 -8.07 8.65
N VAL A 102 3.72 -8.84 8.90
CA VAL A 102 3.63 -10.27 8.55
C VAL A 102 2.58 -10.48 7.47
N LEU A 103 2.91 -11.32 6.50
CA LEU A 103 1.99 -11.76 5.45
C LEU A 103 0.86 -12.58 6.08
N VAL A 104 -0.39 -12.18 5.83
CA VAL A 104 -1.57 -12.93 6.28
C VAL A 104 -2.42 -13.46 5.13
N ASP A 105 -2.29 -12.86 3.94
CA ASP A 105 -3.01 -13.30 2.75
C ASP A 105 -2.23 -12.94 1.47
N TYR A 106 -2.51 -13.64 0.38
CA TYR A 106 -1.85 -13.43 -0.91
C TYR A 106 -2.78 -13.80 -2.08
N GLU A 107 -3.11 -12.82 -2.91
CA GLU A 107 -4.06 -12.98 -4.02
C GLU A 107 -3.62 -12.16 -5.23
N ASN A 108 -3.59 -12.76 -6.42
CA ASN A 108 -3.26 -12.08 -7.69
C ASN A 108 -1.94 -11.26 -7.67
N ASN A 109 -0.88 -11.80 -7.04
CA ASN A 109 0.40 -11.12 -6.81
C ASN A 109 0.38 -9.96 -5.81
N ILE A 110 -0.74 -9.76 -5.14
CA ILE A 110 -0.90 -8.76 -4.09
C ILE A 110 -0.82 -9.45 -2.74
N GLU A 111 0.14 -9.02 -1.92
CA GLU A 111 0.28 -9.41 -0.53
C GLU A 111 -0.60 -8.54 0.36
N VAL A 112 -1.25 -9.16 1.34
CA VAL A 112 -1.93 -8.47 2.43
C VAL A 112 -1.12 -8.72 3.69
N LEU A 113 -0.58 -7.64 4.26
CA LEU A 113 0.27 -7.69 5.44
C LEU A 113 -0.35 -6.90 6.59
N VAL A 114 -0.19 -7.43 7.80
CA VAL A 114 -0.62 -6.77 9.05
C VAL A 114 0.57 -6.57 9.96
N LYS A 115 0.49 -5.54 10.80
CA LYS A 115 1.58 -5.19 11.70
C LYS A 115 1.81 -6.28 12.75
N ILE A 116 3.09 -6.55 13.06
CA ILE A 116 3.55 -7.46 14.11
C ILE A 116 3.30 -6.87 15.50
#